data_AF-A0A0F8WNS9-F1
#
_entry.id   AF-A0A0F8WNS9-F1
#
_cell.length_a   1.000
_cell.length_b   1.000
_cell.length_c   1.000
_cell.angle_alpha   90.00
_cell.angle_beta   90.00
_cell.angle_gamma   90.00
#
_symmetry.space_group_name_H-M   'P 1'
#
loop_
_entity.id
_entity.type
_entity.pdbx_description
1 polymer ?
#
loop_
_entity_poly.entity_id
_entity_poly.type
_entity_poly.pdbx_seq_one_letter_code
_entity_poly.pdbx_strand_id
1 'polypeptide(L)'
;MAERLSDKLLEYLLPARGRTVNLRDIRIYLKIEPGSKDDQNLRVQMSTPLVKKRIVKPSGLGDGNYKVLVPVEPVKWWDSGIDEEPLDFRFPKAYECDEETYVSTEFGIEELVE
;
A
#
# COMPACT_ATOMS: atom_id res chain seq x y z
N MET A 1 2.35 36.27 0.96
CA MET A 1 1.74 35.18 1.76
C MET A 1 2.82 34.64 2.69
N ALA A 2 2.55 34.46 3.98
CA ALA A 2 3.50 33.84 4.88
C ALA A 2 3.71 32.38 4.46
N GLU A 3 4.94 31.98 4.17
CA GLU A 3 5.28 30.58 3.87
C GLU A 3 4.89 29.71 5.07
N ARG A 4 4.04 28.71 4.84
CA ARG A 4 3.63 27.81 5.90
C ARG A 4 4.76 26.81 6.16
N LEU A 5 4.94 26.43 7.43
CA LEU A 5 5.92 25.41 7.83
C LEU A 5 5.75 24.09 7.07
N SER A 6 4.50 23.77 6.67
CA SER A 6 4.19 22.62 5.84
C SER A 6 4.87 22.65 4.47
N ASP A 7 4.99 23.82 3.86
CA ASP A 7 5.48 23.96 2.49
C ASP A 7 7.00 23.79 2.47
N LYS A 8 7.70 24.39 3.44
CA LYS A 8 9.15 24.20 3.66
C LYS A 8 9.51 22.75 3.96
N LEU A 9 8.65 22.07 4.71
CA LEU A 9 8.86 20.68 5.03
C LEU A 9 8.66 19.78 3.81
N LEU A 10 7.69 20.08 2.95
CA LEU A 10 7.54 19.38 1.67
C LEU A 10 8.75 19.59 0.76
N GLU A 11 9.25 20.83 0.66
CA GLU A 11 10.47 21.13 -0.09
C GLU A 11 11.67 20.33 0.41
N TYR A 12 11.83 20.18 1.72
CA TYR A 12 12.88 19.33 2.30
C TYR A 12 12.69 17.84 1.98
N LEU A 13 11.45 17.35 2.00
CA LEU A 13 11.15 15.93 1.78
C LEU A 13 11.23 15.50 0.31
N LEU A 14 11.07 16.43 -0.65
CA LEU A 14 11.16 16.14 -2.08
C LEU A 14 12.48 15.45 -2.50
N PRO A 15 13.67 16.00 -2.20
CA PRO A 15 14.94 15.34 -2.53
C PRO A 15 15.23 14.12 -1.64
N ALA A 16 14.57 14.01 -0.49
CA ALA A 16 14.78 12.91 0.46
C ALA A 16 13.93 11.66 0.16
N ARG A 17 13.15 11.64 -0.94
CA ARG A 17 12.32 10.50 -1.34
C ARG A 17 13.13 9.19 -1.42
N GLY A 18 12.61 8.13 -0.82
CA GLY A 18 13.26 6.81 -0.74
C GLY A 18 14.27 6.67 0.39
N ARG A 19 14.63 7.74 1.09
CA ARG A 19 15.59 7.73 2.21
C ARG A 19 14.88 7.78 3.57
N THR A 20 15.64 7.44 4.61
CA THR A 20 15.22 7.65 5.99
C THR A 20 15.69 9.03 6.45
N VAL A 21 14.81 9.78 7.08
CA VAL A 21 15.08 11.10 7.65
C VAL A 21 14.81 11.09 9.14
N ASN A 22 15.64 11.78 9.91
CA ASN A 22 15.45 11.96 11.34
C ASN A 22 14.77 13.31 11.62
N LEU A 23 13.87 13.34 12.59
CA LEU A 23 13.27 14.57 13.13
C LEU A 23 14.32 15.62 13.53
N ARG A 24 15.46 15.19 14.08
CA ARG A 24 16.56 16.08 14.47
C ARG A 24 17.16 16.81 13.27
N ASP A 25 17.35 16.11 12.16
CA ASP A 25 17.95 16.68 10.95
C ASP A 25 17.00 17.68 10.29
N ILE A 26 15.70 17.34 10.23
CA ILE A 26 14.66 18.23 9.73
C ILE A 26 14.61 19.52 10.55
N ARG A 27 14.70 19.40 11.88
CA ARG A 27 14.70 20.55 12.78
C ARG A 27 15.89 21.48 12.53
N ILE A 28 17.10 20.92 12.34
CA ILE A 28 18.30 21.69 12.03
C ILE A 28 18.15 22.42 10.69
N TYR A 29 17.63 21.72 9.68
CA TYR A 29 17.40 22.30 8.35
C TYR A 29 16.40 23.47 8.40
N LEU A 30 15.29 23.31 9.12
CA LEU A 30 14.25 24.32 9.26
C LEU A 30 14.58 25.41 10.28
N LYS A 31 15.75 25.34 10.95
CA LYS A 31 16.20 26.28 11.98
C LYS A 31 15.19 26.47 13.12
N ILE A 32 14.57 25.37 13.56
CA ILE A 32 13.58 25.37 14.63
C ILE A 32 14.28 25.12 15.97
N GLU A 33 13.96 25.92 16.98
CA GLU A 33 14.50 25.72 18.33
C GLU A 33 13.89 24.48 19.00
N PRO A 34 14.69 23.65 19.69
CA PRO A 34 14.19 22.48 20.41
C PRO A 34 13.21 22.89 21.51
N GLY A 35 12.06 22.22 21.59
CA GLY A 35 11.04 22.52 22.63
C GLY A 35 10.16 23.74 22.34
N SER A 36 10.40 24.46 21.23
CA SER A 36 9.50 25.49 20.76
C SER A 36 8.13 24.92 20.34
N LYS A 37 7.13 25.79 20.20
CA LYS A 37 5.82 25.42 19.64
C LYS A 37 5.95 24.85 18.23
N ASP A 38 6.92 25.33 17.45
CA ASP A 38 7.15 24.86 16.09
C ASP A 38 7.79 23.46 16.07
N ASP A 39 8.63 23.10 17.05
CA ASP A 39 9.17 21.74 17.20
C ASP A 39 8.05 20.73 17.54
N GLN A 40 7.09 21.14 18.38
CA GLN A 40 5.91 20.31 18.66
C GLN A 40 5.03 20.18 17.41
N ASN A 41 4.80 21.28 16.69
CA ASN A 41 4.02 21.29 15.47
C ASN A 41 4.68 20.42 14.38
N LEU A 42 6.00 20.44 14.26
CA LEU A 42 6.78 19.59 13.37
C LEU A 42 6.52 18.10 13.63
N ARG A 43 6.55 17.68 14.90
CA ARG A 43 6.27 16.28 15.29
C ARG A 43 4.85 15.88 14.93
N VAL A 44 3.87 16.75 15.18
CA VAL A 44 2.47 16.51 14.83
C VAL A 44 2.29 16.41 13.31
N GLN A 45 2.93 17.28 12.54
CA GLN A 45 2.89 17.24 11.08
C GLN A 45 3.52 15.97 10.51
N MET A 46 4.64 15.53 11.06
CA MET A 46 5.29 14.28 10.64
C MET A 46 4.48 13.04 11.01
N SER A 47 3.82 13.01 12.18
CA SER A 47 3.12 11.81 12.67
C SER A 47 1.76 11.59 12.04
N THR A 48 1.02 12.67 11.73
CA THR A 48 -0.41 12.55 11.42
C THR A 48 -0.75 12.90 9.97
N PRO A 49 -0.63 14.15 9.49
CA PRO A 49 -1.05 14.50 8.13
C PRO A 49 -0.18 13.86 7.05
N LEU A 50 1.15 13.77 7.24
CA LEU A 50 2.04 13.23 6.21
C LEU A 50 1.98 11.70 6.11
N VAL A 51 1.73 11.02 7.24
CA VAL A 51 1.48 9.57 7.25
C VAL A 51 0.15 9.26 6.58
N LYS A 52 -0.91 10.03 6.88
CA LYS A 52 -2.22 9.88 6.23
C LYS A 52 -2.13 10.09 4.71
N LYS A 53 -1.32 11.05 4.26
CA LYS A 53 -1.04 11.31 2.84
C LYS A 53 -0.08 10.29 2.19
N ARG A 54 0.40 9.29 2.93
CA ARG A 54 1.38 8.29 2.46
C ARG A 54 2.66 8.91 1.89
N ILE A 55 3.08 10.07 2.43
CA ILE A 55 4.34 10.72 2.06
C ILE A 55 5.49 10.18 2.90
N VAL A 56 5.22 9.88 4.17
CA VAL A 56 6.21 9.33 5.11
C VAL A 56 5.65 8.13 5.84
N LYS A 57 6.52 7.20 6.22
CA LYS A 57 6.22 6.06 7.07
C LYS A 57 7.11 6.10 8.32
N PRO A 58 6.56 6.08 9.54
CA PRO A 58 7.37 5.99 10.75
C PRO A 58 8.07 4.63 10.84
N SER A 59 9.23 4.59 11.49
CA SER A 59 9.96 3.35 11.78
C SER A 59 9.18 2.37 12.67
N GLY A 60 8.28 2.88 13.51
CA GLY A 60 7.52 2.12 14.51
C GLY A 60 8.21 1.98 15.87
N LEU A 61 9.48 2.39 15.99
CA LEU A 61 10.29 2.24 17.22
C LEU A 61 10.25 3.46 18.15
N GLY A 62 9.55 4.53 17.78
CA GLY A 62 9.50 5.77 18.56
C GLY A 62 10.82 6.56 18.57
N ASP A 63 11.77 6.20 17.71
CA ASP A 63 13.11 6.80 17.57
C ASP A 63 13.12 8.17 16.85
N GLY A 64 11.98 8.57 16.28
CA GLY A 64 11.84 9.79 15.50
C GLY A 64 12.38 9.68 14.07
N ASN A 65 12.61 8.47 13.58
CA ASN A 65 13.00 8.20 12.20
C ASN A 65 11.77 7.94 11.32
N TYR A 66 11.79 8.52 10.12
CA TYR A 66 10.73 8.38 9.12
C TYR A 66 11.33 8.00 7.79
N LYS A 67 10.74 7.02 7.10
CA LYS A 67 11.06 6.71 5.71
C LYS A 67 10.20 7.57 4.79
N VAL A 68 10.82 8.34 3.91
CA VAL A 68 10.10 9.10 2.89
C VAL A 68 9.72 8.16 1.75
N LEU A 69 8.42 8.05 1.48
CA LEU A 69 7.88 7.14 0.48
C LEU A 69 8.03 7.76 -0.92
N VAL A 70 8.34 6.90 -1.88
CA VAL A 70 8.30 7.26 -3.30
C VAL A 70 6.85 7.08 -3.78
N PRO A 71 6.24 8.09 -4.41
CA PRO A 71 4.91 7.92 -4.99
C PRO A 71 4.97 6.82 -6.05
N VAL A 72 4.11 5.80 -5.90
CA VAL A 72 3.96 4.76 -6.91
C VAL A 72 3.08 5.33 -8.00
N GLU A 73 3.65 5.54 -9.18
CA GLU A 73 2.86 5.91 -10.36
C GLU A 73 2.15 4.66 -10.90
N PRO A 74 0.86 4.76 -11.27
CA PRO A 74 0.17 3.63 -11.87
C PRO A 74 0.82 3.29 -13.21
N VAL A 75 1.17 2.01 -13.38
CA VAL A 75 1.67 1.52 -14.65
C VAL A 75 0.55 1.64 -15.67
N LYS A 76 0.78 2.46 -16.70
CA LYS A 76 -0.08 2.49 -17.88
C LYS A 76 0.26 1.26 -18.70
N TRP A 77 -0.57 0.23 -18.60
CA TRP A 77 -0.58 -0.85 -19.58
C TRP A 77 -1.10 -0.24 -20.89
N TRP A 78 -0.28 -0.30 -21.93
CA TRP A 78 -0.75 -0.04 -23.27
C TRP A 78 -1.09 -1.42 -23.81
N ASP A 79 -2.37 -1.67 -24.11
CA ASP A 79 -2.74 -2.68 -25.08
C ASP A 79 -2.14 -2.24 -26.41
N SER A 80 -0.86 -2.54 -26.62
CA SER A 80 -0.31 -2.64 -27.95
C SER A 80 -1.03 -3.82 -28.58
N GLY A 81 -2.16 -3.51 -29.23
CA GLY A 81 -3.00 -4.44 -29.94
C GLY A 81 -2.16 -5.29 -30.88
N ILE A 82 -1.92 -6.52 -30.46
CA ILE A 82 -1.88 -7.66 -31.35
C ILE A 82 -3.08 -8.46 -30.86
N ASP A 83 -4.21 -8.30 -31.56
CA ASP A 83 -5.29 -9.27 -31.51
C ASP A 83 -4.69 -10.57 -32.04
N GLU A 84 -3.97 -11.32 -31.19
CA GLU A 84 -3.64 -12.70 -31.49
C GLU A 84 -4.98 -13.42 -31.63
N GLU A 85 -5.24 -13.94 -32.82
CA GLU A 85 -6.42 -14.75 -33.12
C GLU A 85 -6.66 -15.75 -31.97
N PRO A 86 -7.91 -15.96 -31.52
CA PRO A 86 -8.16 -16.87 -30.42
C PRO A 86 -7.56 -18.23 -30.75
N LEU A 87 -6.56 -18.65 -29.96
CA LEU A 87 -5.99 -19.98 -30.06
C LEU A 87 -7.14 -20.99 -29.96
N ASP A 88 -7.30 -21.80 -31.02
CA ASP A 88 -8.34 -22.80 -31.13
C ASP A 88 -8.04 -23.95 -30.16
N PHE A 89 -8.31 -23.72 -28.87
CA PHE A 89 -8.16 -24.70 -27.80
C PHE A 89 -9.21 -25.79 -28.02
N ARG A 90 -8.83 -26.83 -28.77
CA ARG A 90 -9.53 -28.11 -28.76
C ARG A 90 -9.26 -28.78 -27.42
N PHE A 91 -10.15 -28.54 -26.45
CA PHE A 91 -10.19 -29.38 -25.26
C PHE A 91 -10.40 -30.84 -25.71
N PRO A 92 -9.56 -31.79 -25.26
CA PRO A 92 -9.83 -33.20 -25.52
C PRO A 92 -11.22 -33.52 -24.96
N LYS A 93 -12.07 -34.18 -25.77
CA LYS A 93 -13.37 -34.68 -25.32
C LYS A 93 -13.13 -35.44 -24.01
N ALA A 94 -13.84 -35.02 -22.96
CA ALA A 94 -13.88 -35.74 -21.70
C ALA A 94 -14.16 -37.21 -21.99
N TYR A 95 -13.36 -38.09 -21.38
CA TYR A 95 -13.66 -39.52 -21.37
C TYR A 95 -15.09 -39.68 -20.85
N GLU A 96 -15.93 -40.37 -21.62
CA GLU A 96 -17.23 -40.84 -21.16
C GLU A 96 -16.97 -41.63 -19.88
N CYS A 97 -17.38 -41.05 -18.76
CA CYS A 97 -17.30 -41.69 -17.46
C CYS A 97 -18.48 -42.67 -17.44
N ASP A 98 -18.20 -43.96 -17.60
CA ASP A 98 -19.22 -45.01 -17.54
C ASP A 98 -20.02 -44.86 -16.23
N GLU A 99 -21.34 -44.71 -16.40
CA GLU A 99 -22.33 -44.56 -15.34
C GLU A 99 -22.44 -45.86 -14.54
N GLU A 100 -21.63 -46.05 -13.49
CA GLU A 100 -21.91 -47.15 -12.55
C GLU A 100 -21.25 -46.99 -11.17
N THR A 101 -21.45 -45.85 -10.48
CA THR A 101 -21.51 -45.87 -9.01
C THR A 101 -22.28 -44.67 -8.45
N TYR A 102 -23.60 -44.81 -8.32
CA TYR A 102 -24.37 -43.97 -7.41
C TYR A 102 -24.06 -44.41 -5.98
N VAL A 103 -23.43 -43.53 -5.19
CA VAL A 103 -23.70 -43.43 -3.75
C VAL A 103 -23.88 -41.94 -3.45
N SER A 104 -25.13 -41.50 -3.59
CA SER A 104 -25.61 -40.22 -3.09
C SER A 104 -25.61 -40.25 -1.57
N THR A 105 -24.90 -39.34 -0.92
CA THR A 105 -25.23 -38.94 0.46
C THR A 105 -24.90 -37.47 0.65
N GLU A 106 -25.75 -36.60 0.10
CA GLU A 106 -25.98 -35.29 0.70
C GLU A 106 -27.11 -35.44 1.72
N PHE A 107 -26.74 -35.22 2.99
CA PHE A 107 -27.56 -34.88 4.15
C PHE A 107 -29.08 -34.77 3.92
N GLY A 108 -29.83 -35.70 4.52
CA GLY A 108 -31.29 -35.61 4.66
C GLY A 108 -31.90 -36.88 5.26
N ILE A 109 -31.84 -36.98 6.60
CA ILE A 109 -32.75 -37.65 7.57
C ILE A 109 -34.00 -38.29 6.90
N GLU A 110 -34.33 -39.58 7.09
CA GLU A 110 -35.15 -40.07 8.23
C GLU A 110 -35.28 -41.62 8.25
N GLU A 111 -35.04 -42.16 9.46
CA GLU A 111 -35.73 -43.28 10.13
C GLU A 111 -35.82 -44.67 9.47
N LEU A 112 -35.03 -45.63 9.99
CA LEU A 112 -35.33 -47.06 9.96
C LEU A 112 -36.11 -47.42 11.23
N VAL A 113 -37.40 -47.76 11.06
CA VAL A 113 -38.20 -48.53 12.01
C VAL A 113 -37.97 -50.01 11.71
N GLU A 114 -37.73 -50.82 12.76
CA GLU A 114 -37.57 -52.29 12.73
C GLU A 114 -38.74 -53.03 12.07
#